data_AF-A0A6P8QX98-F1
#
_entry.id   AF-A0A6P8QX98-F1
#
_cell.length_a   1.000
_cell.length_b   1.000
_cell.length_c   1.000
_cell.angle_alpha   90.00
_cell.angle_beta   90.00
_cell.angle_gamma   90.00
#
_symmetry.space_group_name_H-M   'P 1'
#
loop_
_entity.id
_entity.type
_entity.pdbx_description
1 polymer ?
#
loop_
_entity_poly.entity_id
_entity_poly.type
_entity_poly.pdbx_seq_one_letter_code
_entity_poly.pdbx_strand_id
1 'polypeptide(L)'
;MQPGEDVPQSFGPEKGAMKRSEHLGKIKKRLQDAKAQGAQPTKLDLSSNESGRLAIDALLDGGEEAYRRVLREEGEVDFLSAAESRYVLESCHAPPCSADAAAEDDENGSLCSWNPPRSESVEPLLLPGCNATDKHYLKDKTSTTFHFQDEKSNSIRESIRRCIHRTSQVLIIVMDEFTDIVIFCDILEAAHKRNVFVYLLLEHSKLKLFTEMCDMLQLEDIHLENIFVRSIMGEVYCAKSGKKFSGLNQEKFLISDWRFVLAGSYR
;
A
#
# COMPACT_ATOMS: atom_id res chain seq x y z
N MET A 1 -59.97 59.13 20.42
CA MET A 1 -58.86 59.95 19.88
C MET A 1 -57.55 59.38 20.39
N GLN A 2 -56.55 59.43 19.53
CA GLN A 2 -55.45 58.49 19.33
C GLN A 2 -54.42 58.32 20.47
N PRO A 3 -53.62 57.23 20.38
CA PRO A 3 -52.76 56.67 21.41
C PRO A 3 -51.29 57.08 21.24
N GLY A 4 -50.45 56.73 22.22
CA GLY A 4 -48.99 56.68 22.08
C GLY A 4 -48.40 56.04 23.34
N GLU A 5 -47.36 55.22 23.29
CA GLU A 5 -46.62 54.58 22.21
C GLU A 5 -45.94 53.37 22.88
N ASP A 6 -46.07 52.19 22.29
CA ASP A 6 -45.45 50.96 22.75
C ASP A 6 -43.92 51.02 22.58
N VAL A 7 -43.19 50.74 23.65
CA VAL A 7 -41.72 50.55 23.61
C VAL A 7 -41.43 49.15 23.07
N PRO A 8 -40.70 48.99 21.95
CA PRO A 8 -40.35 47.67 21.46
C PRO A 8 -39.13 47.13 22.21
N GLN A 9 -39.28 45.93 22.78
CA GLN A 9 -38.16 45.07 23.17
C GLN A 9 -37.36 44.68 21.91
N SER A 10 -36.13 45.20 21.77
CA SER A 10 -35.22 44.76 20.70
C SER A 10 -34.55 43.44 21.10
N PHE A 11 -34.97 42.35 20.47
CA PHE A 11 -34.19 41.12 20.37
C PHE A 11 -32.98 41.35 19.44
N GLY A 12 -31.78 41.03 19.94
CA GLY A 12 -30.51 40.64 19.26
C GLY A 12 -30.09 41.26 17.91
N PRO A 13 -28.78 41.38 17.69
CA PRO A 13 -28.21 40.34 16.85
C PRO A 13 -27.15 39.51 17.56
N GLU A 14 -27.11 38.28 17.09
CA GLU A 14 -26.32 37.16 17.54
C GLU A 14 -24.83 37.47 17.70
N LYS A 15 -24.29 36.81 18.72
CA LYS A 15 -22.89 36.41 18.90
C LYS A 15 -22.06 36.62 17.63
N GLY A 16 -21.03 37.47 17.75
CA GLY A 16 -19.97 37.54 16.77
C GLY A 16 -19.53 36.13 16.39
N ALA A 17 -19.82 35.75 15.15
CA ALA A 17 -19.22 34.60 14.53
C ALA A 17 -17.72 34.90 14.53
N MET A 18 -17.03 34.38 15.55
CA MET A 18 -15.59 34.29 15.58
C MET A 18 -15.24 33.53 14.31
N LYS A 19 -14.82 34.27 13.27
CA LYS A 19 -14.25 33.69 12.05
C LYS A 19 -13.18 32.75 12.57
N ARG A 20 -13.45 31.44 12.57
CA ARG A 20 -12.37 30.45 12.69
C ARG A 20 -11.43 30.88 11.59
N SER A 21 -10.22 31.29 11.96
CA SER A 21 -9.10 31.32 11.02
C SER A 21 -9.22 30.02 10.25
N GLU A 22 -9.46 30.08 8.93
CA GLU A 22 -9.60 28.88 8.12
C GLU A 22 -8.35 28.05 8.37
N HIS A 23 -8.51 26.96 9.13
CA HIS A 23 -7.42 26.05 9.39
C HIS A 23 -7.03 25.50 8.03
N LEU A 24 -5.79 25.76 7.60
CA LEU A 24 -5.32 25.35 6.29
C LEU A 24 -4.49 24.09 6.47
N GLY A 25 -5.01 22.98 5.94
CA GLY A 25 -4.32 21.70 5.92
C GLY A 25 -2.96 21.80 5.22
N LYS A 26 -2.03 20.94 5.63
CA LYS A 26 -0.65 20.97 5.16
C LYS A 26 -0.55 20.73 3.66
N ILE A 27 -1.34 19.79 3.12
CA ILE A 27 -1.30 19.46 1.69
C ILE A 27 -1.90 20.62 0.89
N LYS A 28 -3.02 21.18 1.34
CA LYS A 28 -3.66 22.34 0.71
C LYS A 28 -2.72 23.55 0.69
N LYS A 29 -2.02 23.82 1.80
CA LYS A 29 -1.02 24.88 1.88
C LYS A 29 0.10 24.68 0.85
N ARG A 30 0.71 23.49 0.83
CA ARG A 30 1.77 23.15 -0.13
C ARG A 30 1.29 23.26 -1.58
N LEU A 31 0.05 22.87 -1.85
CA LEU A 31 -0.55 22.99 -3.18
C LEU A 31 -0.77 24.45 -3.60
N GLN A 32 -1.19 25.31 -2.67
CA GLN A 32 -1.33 26.74 -2.92
C GLN A 32 0.04 27.39 -3.20
N ASP A 33 1.03 27.08 -2.38
CA ASP A 33 2.41 27.57 -2.55
C ASP A 33 3.00 27.12 -3.89
N ALA A 34 2.78 25.87 -4.29
CA ALA A 34 3.24 25.33 -5.58
C ALA A 34 2.55 25.97 -6.79
N LYS A 35 1.31 26.48 -6.63
CA LYS A 35 0.57 27.19 -7.69
C LYS A 35 0.90 28.68 -7.77
N ALA A 36 1.43 29.27 -6.71
CA ALA A 36 1.74 30.69 -6.65
C ALA A 36 2.97 31.00 -7.54
N GLN A 37 2.78 31.84 -8.56
CA GLN A 37 3.88 32.31 -9.39
C GLN A 37 4.79 33.23 -8.55
N GLY A 38 6.04 32.80 -8.32
CA GLY A 38 7.04 33.58 -7.56
C GLY A 38 7.22 33.20 -6.09
N ALA A 39 6.59 32.11 -5.63
CA ALA A 39 6.87 31.57 -4.29
C ALA A 39 8.32 31.04 -4.23
N GLN A 40 9.05 31.44 -3.19
CA GLN A 40 10.37 30.86 -2.90
C GLN A 40 10.20 29.40 -2.49
N PRO A 41 11.13 28.50 -2.88
CA PRO A 41 11.09 27.11 -2.46
C PRO A 41 11.04 27.01 -0.93
N THR A 42 9.95 26.49 -0.39
CA THR A 42 9.81 26.28 1.06
C THR A 42 10.75 25.18 1.51
N LYS A 43 11.36 25.33 2.69
CA LYS A 43 12.15 24.26 3.33
C LYS A 43 11.30 22.98 3.43
N LEU A 44 11.91 21.84 3.10
CA LEU A 44 11.25 20.53 3.16
C LEU A 44 10.75 20.26 4.59
N ASP A 45 9.43 20.19 4.75
CA ASP A 45 8.76 19.79 5.98
C ASP A 45 8.46 18.28 5.92
N LEU A 46 9.03 17.52 6.85
CA LEU A 46 8.84 16.08 7.01
C LEU A 46 7.98 15.74 8.23
N SER A 47 7.37 16.74 8.86
CA SER A 47 6.51 16.52 10.03
C SER A 47 5.18 15.87 9.64
N SER A 48 4.62 15.07 10.56
CA SER A 48 3.41 14.27 10.33
C SER A 48 2.20 15.10 9.88
N ASN A 49 1.40 14.56 8.97
CA ASN A 49 0.18 15.22 8.48
C ASN A 49 -1.05 14.84 9.32
N GLU A 50 -1.30 15.62 10.38
CA GLU A 50 -2.37 15.32 11.33
C GLU A 50 -3.78 15.45 10.72
N SER A 51 -4.03 16.44 9.87
CA SER A 51 -5.29 16.59 9.14
C SER A 51 -5.59 15.37 8.27
N GLY A 52 -4.57 14.83 7.60
CA GLY A 52 -4.66 13.59 6.85
C GLY A 52 -5.00 12.40 7.75
N ARG A 53 -4.33 12.26 8.89
CA ARG A 53 -4.60 11.20 9.87
C ARG A 53 -6.05 11.24 10.37
N LEU A 54 -6.55 12.42 10.72
CA LEU A 54 -7.94 12.62 11.18
C LEU A 54 -8.97 12.29 10.10
N ALA A 55 -8.67 12.63 8.84
CA ALA A 55 -9.54 12.29 7.72
C ALA A 55 -9.64 10.77 7.53
N ILE A 56 -8.51 10.02 7.61
CA ILE A 56 -8.52 8.55 7.54
C ILE A 56 -9.26 7.92 8.73
N ASP A 57 -9.06 8.43 9.95
CA ASP A 57 -9.84 7.98 11.13
C ASP A 57 -11.35 8.14 10.88
N ALA A 58 -11.77 9.30 10.36
CA ALA A 58 -13.16 9.57 10.06
C ALA A 58 -13.72 8.70 8.92
N LEU A 59 -12.90 8.39 7.91
CA LEU A 59 -13.26 7.45 6.84
C LEU A 59 -13.60 6.08 7.44
N LEU A 60 -12.73 5.56 8.31
CA LEU A 60 -12.91 4.25 8.93
C LEU A 60 -14.12 4.21 9.86
N ASP A 61 -14.44 5.31 10.55
CA ASP A 61 -15.51 5.36 11.54
C ASP A 61 -16.89 5.70 10.97
N GLY A 62 -16.95 6.57 9.96
CA GLY A 62 -18.21 7.12 9.44
C GLY A 62 -18.31 7.17 7.93
N GLY A 63 -17.43 6.47 7.20
CA GLY A 63 -17.46 6.37 5.75
C GLY A 63 -17.06 7.66 5.02
N GLU A 64 -17.35 7.70 3.72
CA GLU A 64 -16.93 8.78 2.83
C GLU A 64 -17.52 10.15 3.21
N GLU A 65 -18.74 10.20 3.76
CA GLU A 65 -19.35 11.45 4.24
C GLU A 65 -18.56 12.05 5.41
N ALA A 66 -18.15 11.22 6.37
CA ALA A 66 -17.37 11.65 7.53
C ALA A 66 -15.97 12.12 7.10
N TYR A 67 -15.32 11.39 6.19
CA TYR A 67 -14.07 11.79 5.55
C TYR A 67 -14.17 13.19 4.92
N ARG A 68 -15.16 13.39 4.03
CA ARG A 68 -15.39 14.69 3.36
C ARG A 68 -15.70 15.83 4.31
N ARG A 69 -16.35 15.54 5.45
CA ARG A 69 -16.63 16.53 6.49
C ARG A 69 -15.33 16.97 7.17
N VAL A 70 -14.51 16.02 7.62
CA VAL A 70 -13.25 16.33 8.30
C VAL A 70 -12.28 17.07 7.39
N LEU A 71 -12.16 16.71 6.11
CA LEU A 71 -11.36 17.48 5.16
C LEU A 71 -11.78 18.95 5.07
N ARG A 72 -13.07 19.23 5.13
CA ARG A 72 -13.59 20.60 5.10
C ARG A 72 -13.31 21.35 6.40
N GLU A 73 -13.46 20.69 7.54
CA GLU A 73 -13.21 21.27 8.86
C GLU A 73 -11.73 21.56 9.09
N GLU A 74 -10.86 20.65 8.67
CA GLU A 74 -9.40 20.78 8.72
C GLU A 74 -8.82 21.59 7.55
N GLY A 75 -9.69 22.04 6.62
CA GLY A 75 -9.32 22.77 5.42
C GLY A 75 -8.22 22.08 4.60
N GLU A 76 -8.33 20.77 4.44
CA GLU A 76 -7.41 19.94 3.68
C GLU A 76 -7.96 19.66 2.26
N VAL A 77 -7.09 19.21 1.34
CA VAL A 77 -7.54 18.70 0.03
C VAL A 77 -7.94 17.23 0.11
N ASP A 78 -8.81 16.82 -0.80
CA ASP A 78 -9.04 15.39 -1.01
C ASP A 78 -7.78 14.75 -1.61
N PHE A 79 -7.28 13.72 -0.92
CA PHE A 79 -6.04 13.03 -1.27
C PHE A 79 -6.23 11.54 -1.52
N LEU A 80 -7.45 11.00 -1.34
CA LEU A 80 -7.78 9.62 -1.67
C LEU A 80 -8.64 9.58 -2.92
N SER A 81 -8.28 8.70 -3.85
CA SER A 81 -9.17 8.33 -4.94
C SER A 81 -10.36 7.51 -4.43
N ALA A 82 -11.41 7.40 -5.26
CA ALA A 82 -12.56 6.54 -4.96
C ALA A 82 -12.16 5.06 -4.83
N ALA A 83 -11.14 4.60 -5.56
CA ALA A 83 -10.66 3.23 -5.45
C ALA A 83 -9.94 2.99 -4.12
N GLU A 84 -9.09 3.93 -3.69
CA GLU A 84 -8.41 3.85 -2.40
C GLU A 84 -9.39 3.96 -1.23
N SER A 85 -10.38 4.84 -1.33
CA SER A 85 -11.41 4.99 -0.30
C SER A 85 -12.20 3.69 -0.10
N ARG A 86 -12.61 3.04 -1.20
CA ARG A 86 -13.27 1.72 -1.13
C ARG A 86 -12.36 0.66 -0.55
N TYR A 87 -11.10 0.60 -1.00
CA TYR A 87 -10.12 -0.36 -0.48
C TYR A 87 -9.96 -0.23 1.04
N VAL A 88 -9.82 0.99 1.56
CA VAL A 88 -9.67 1.24 3.00
C VAL A 88 -10.90 0.77 3.78
N LEU A 89 -12.10 0.99 3.26
CA LEU A 89 -13.35 0.57 3.89
C LEU A 89 -13.55 -0.95 3.85
N GLU A 90 -13.22 -1.59 2.73
CA GLU A 90 -13.37 -3.04 2.52
C GLU A 90 -12.31 -3.85 3.28
N SER A 91 -11.09 -3.31 3.39
CA SER A 91 -9.95 -3.97 4.06
C SER A 91 -9.91 -3.70 5.56
N CYS A 92 -10.90 -2.98 6.10
CA CYS A 92 -10.94 -2.64 7.51
C CYS A 92 -11.38 -3.84 8.34
N HIS A 93 -10.56 -4.20 9.31
CA HIS A 93 -10.91 -5.15 10.35
C HIS A 93 -11.18 -4.39 11.65
N ALA A 94 -12.39 -4.56 12.20
CA ALA A 94 -12.71 -4.06 13.53
C ALA A 94 -11.85 -4.80 14.58
N PRO A 95 -11.45 -4.13 15.67
CA PRO A 95 -10.89 -4.85 16.81
C PRO A 95 -11.95 -5.88 17.24
N PRO A 96 -11.55 -7.11 17.64
CA PRO A 96 -12.51 -8.08 18.13
C PRO A 96 -13.23 -7.45 19.33
N CYS A 97 -14.49 -7.04 19.11
CA CYS A 97 -15.34 -6.59 20.18
C CYS A 97 -15.51 -7.79 21.11
N SER A 98 -15.16 -7.62 22.39
CA SER A 98 -15.68 -8.44 23.45
C SER A 98 -17.20 -8.28 23.44
N ALA A 99 -17.89 -9.11 22.66
CA ALA A 99 -19.29 -9.37 22.88
C ALA A 99 -19.39 -9.93 24.30
N ASP A 100 -20.34 -9.39 25.07
CA ASP A 100 -20.62 -9.75 26.45
C ASP A 100 -20.53 -11.26 26.70
N ALA A 101 -19.43 -11.71 27.31
CA ALA A 101 -19.39 -12.98 28.02
C ALA A 101 -19.99 -12.74 29.40
N ALA A 102 -21.31 -12.52 29.45
CA ALA A 102 -22.07 -12.93 30.60
C ALA A 102 -22.00 -14.46 30.64
N ALA A 103 -21.50 -14.97 31.77
CA ALA A 103 -21.25 -16.37 32.07
C ALA A 103 -22.30 -17.33 31.50
N GLU A 104 -21.87 -18.48 30.96
CA GLU A 104 -21.89 -19.74 31.71
C GLU A 104 -20.75 -20.66 31.22
N ASP A 105 -20.33 -21.48 32.16
CA ASP A 105 -19.25 -22.46 32.18
C ASP A 105 -19.31 -23.43 30.98
N ASP A 106 -18.24 -23.48 30.17
CA ASP A 106 -17.85 -24.72 29.50
C ASP A 106 -16.34 -24.67 29.22
N GLU A 107 -15.60 -25.53 29.93
CA GLU A 107 -14.19 -25.82 29.68
C GLU A 107 -14.03 -26.29 28.23
N ASN A 108 -13.41 -25.44 27.39
CA ASN A 108 -12.55 -25.79 26.24
C ASN A 108 -12.70 -24.73 25.12
N GLY A 109 -12.08 -23.57 25.31
CA GLY A 109 -12.10 -22.48 24.33
C GLY A 109 -10.81 -21.69 24.36
N SER A 110 -9.85 -22.12 23.55
CA SER A 110 -8.54 -21.51 23.30
C SER A 110 -8.59 -19.98 23.33
N LEU A 111 -8.05 -19.42 24.40
CA LEU A 111 -7.78 -17.99 24.59
C LEU A 111 -6.75 -17.55 23.54
N CYS A 112 -7.20 -17.17 22.34
CA CYS A 112 -6.36 -16.56 21.33
C CYS A 112 -6.03 -15.12 21.74
N SER A 113 -5.11 -15.00 22.71
CA SER A 113 -4.32 -13.80 22.93
C SER A 113 -3.43 -13.62 21.70
N TRP A 114 -3.92 -12.92 20.68
CA TRP A 114 -3.06 -12.46 19.60
C TRP A 114 -2.21 -11.30 20.12
N ASN A 115 -1.16 -11.65 20.85
CA ASN A 115 0.00 -10.79 20.99
C ASN A 115 0.66 -10.73 19.60
N PRO A 116 0.97 -9.54 19.05
CA PRO A 116 1.84 -9.49 17.88
C PRO A 116 3.12 -10.22 18.26
N PRO A 117 3.57 -11.24 17.50
CA PRO A 117 4.80 -11.93 17.83
C PRO A 117 5.89 -10.88 17.93
N ARG A 118 6.39 -10.74 19.16
CA ARG A 118 7.45 -9.85 19.59
C ARG A 118 8.63 -10.07 18.66
N SER A 119 8.74 -9.25 17.61
CA SER A 119 9.76 -9.26 16.56
C SER A 119 10.76 -10.39 16.71
N GLU A 120 10.32 -11.63 16.50
CA GLU A 120 11.25 -12.72 16.30
C GLU A 120 11.81 -12.38 14.94
N SER A 121 13.05 -11.88 14.93
CA SER A 121 13.79 -11.73 13.69
C SER A 121 13.80 -13.12 13.06
N VAL A 122 12.91 -13.35 12.10
CA VAL A 122 13.05 -14.47 11.17
C VAL A 122 14.45 -14.26 10.63
N GLU A 123 15.36 -15.14 11.03
CA GLU A 123 16.73 -15.14 10.57
C GLU A 123 16.65 -15.01 9.05
N PRO A 124 17.23 -13.95 8.45
CA PRO A 124 17.05 -13.69 7.03
C PRO A 124 17.43 -14.97 6.31
N LEU A 125 16.46 -15.61 5.66
CA LEU A 125 16.70 -16.84 4.92
C LEU A 125 17.94 -16.61 4.09
N LEU A 126 19.02 -17.32 4.42
CA LEU A 126 20.24 -17.32 3.65
C LEU A 126 19.85 -17.87 2.28
N LEU A 127 19.56 -16.97 1.34
CA LEU A 127 19.11 -17.32 0.01
C LEU A 127 20.14 -18.30 -0.57
N PRO A 128 19.77 -19.56 -0.89
CA PRO A 128 20.68 -20.49 -1.52
C PRO A 128 21.30 -19.84 -2.76
N GLY A 129 22.64 -19.87 -2.87
CA GLY A 129 23.39 -19.14 -3.90
C GLY A 129 23.90 -17.75 -3.50
N CYS A 130 23.66 -17.29 -2.26
CA CYS A 130 24.22 -16.05 -1.72
C CYS A 130 25.58 -16.30 -1.04
N ASN A 131 26.57 -16.76 -1.80
CA ASN A 131 27.96 -16.75 -1.36
C ASN A 131 28.41 -15.28 -1.23
N ALA A 132 28.56 -14.80 0.01
CA ALA A 132 28.90 -13.42 0.36
C ALA A 132 30.23 -12.90 -0.25
N THR A 133 30.98 -13.77 -0.92
CA THR A 133 32.32 -13.53 -1.46
C THR A 133 32.33 -12.82 -2.82
N ASP A 134 31.28 -12.89 -3.63
CA ASP A 134 31.24 -12.21 -4.94
C ASP A 134 30.05 -11.23 -5.06
N LYS A 135 30.26 -10.04 -4.49
CA LYS A 135 29.33 -8.91 -4.60
C LYS A 135 29.52 -8.20 -5.94
N HIS A 136 29.08 -8.84 -7.03
CA HIS A 136 29.19 -8.29 -8.39
C HIS A 136 28.63 -6.86 -8.51
N TYR A 137 27.55 -6.55 -7.77
CA TYR A 137 26.94 -5.21 -7.71
C TYR A 137 27.85 -4.09 -7.15
N LEU A 138 28.95 -4.41 -6.46
CA LEU A 138 29.91 -3.43 -5.98
C LEU A 138 31.03 -3.12 -6.98
N LYS A 139 31.22 -3.98 -8.00
CA LYS A 139 32.32 -3.87 -8.97
C LYS A 139 31.89 -3.11 -10.24
N ASP A 140 30.62 -3.22 -10.63
CA ASP A 140 30.10 -2.64 -11.87
C ASP A 140 29.65 -1.18 -11.69
N LYS A 141 29.85 -0.36 -12.73
CA LYS A 141 29.36 1.03 -12.76
C LYS A 141 27.83 1.03 -12.88
N THR A 142 27.14 1.75 -12.01
CA THR A 142 25.69 1.91 -12.08
C THR A 142 25.28 2.60 -13.39
N SER A 143 24.39 1.96 -14.14
CA SER A 143 23.75 2.53 -15.34
C SER A 143 22.24 2.37 -15.26
N THR A 144 21.50 3.39 -15.66
CA THR A 144 20.03 3.38 -15.69
C THR A 144 19.55 3.63 -17.10
N THR A 145 18.67 2.77 -17.60
CA THR A 145 18.05 2.88 -18.91
C THR A 145 16.53 2.89 -18.75
N PHE A 146 15.86 3.80 -19.45
CA PHE A 146 14.41 3.89 -19.43
C PHE A 146 13.82 3.26 -20.70
N HIS A 147 12.82 2.40 -20.51
CA HIS A 147 12.10 1.75 -21.59
C HIS A 147 10.67 2.28 -21.62
N PHE A 148 10.26 2.78 -22.77
CA PHE A 148 8.89 3.24 -23.02
C PHE A 148 8.26 2.34 -24.07
N GLN A 149 6.99 2.00 -23.86
CA GLN A 149 6.23 1.22 -24.82
C GLN A 149 5.84 2.13 -26.00
N ASP A 150 6.30 1.75 -27.19
CA ASP A 150 5.92 2.35 -28.48
C ASP A 150 5.44 1.20 -29.40
N GLU A 151 4.61 1.49 -30.39
CA GLU A 151 4.06 0.46 -31.29
C GLU A 151 5.15 -0.23 -32.14
N LYS A 152 6.34 0.37 -32.23
CA LYS A 152 7.46 -0.08 -33.07
C LYS A 152 8.62 -0.71 -32.29
N SER A 153 8.61 -0.67 -30.96
CA SER A 153 9.70 -1.16 -30.11
C SER A 153 9.37 -2.51 -29.46
N ASN A 154 10.41 -3.23 -28.99
CA ASN A 154 10.20 -4.40 -28.14
C ASN A 154 9.32 -4.00 -26.96
N SER A 155 8.17 -4.67 -26.81
CA SER A 155 7.24 -4.38 -25.72
C SER A 155 7.94 -4.50 -24.36
N ILE A 156 7.47 -3.75 -23.37
CA ILE A 156 7.98 -3.86 -21.99
C ILE A 156 7.93 -5.33 -21.52
N ARG A 157 6.86 -6.03 -21.92
CA ARG A 157 6.71 -7.49 -21.75
C ARG A 157 7.92 -8.25 -22.27
N GLU A 158 8.34 -8.02 -23.51
CA GLU A 158 9.48 -8.70 -24.13
C GLU A 158 10.80 -8.41 -23.40
N SER A 159 10.95 -7.22 -22.82
CA SER A 159 12.12 -6.88 -22.00
C SER A 159 12.15 -7.67 -20.69
N ILE A 160 11.00 -7.85 -20.05
CA ILE A 160 10.83 -8.70 -18.86
C ILE A 160 11.14 -10.16 -19.20
N ARG A 161 10.52 -10.70 -20.27
CA ARG A 161 10.77 -12.08 -20.74
C ARG A 161 12.24 -12.34 -21.00
N ARG A 162 12.89 -11.43 -21.72
CA ARG A 162 14.33 -11.51 -22.02
C ARG A 162 15.19 -11.47 -20.76
N CYS A 163 14.79 -10.71 -19.74
CA CYS A 163 15.48 -10.69 -18.46
C CYS A 163 15.37 -12.03 -17.74
N ILE A 164 14.18 -12.59 -17.64
CA ILE A 164 13.93 -13.91 -17.00
C ILE A 164 14.72 -15.00 -17.74
N HIS A 165 14.70 -14.96 -19.07
CA HIS A 165 15.43 -15.92 -19.91
C HIS A 165 16.95 -15.85 -19.70
N ARG A 166 17.52 -14.66 -19.47
CA ARG A 166 18.97 -14.48 -19.26
C ARG A 166 19.44 -14.71 -17.82
N THR A 167 18.52 -14.79 -16.86
CA THR A 167 18.85 -14.99 -15.44
C THR A 167 19.47 -16.37 -15.24
N SER A 168 20.58 -16.48 -14.53
CA SER A 168 21.37 -17.72 -14.47
C SER A 168 21.38 -18.40 -13.11
N GLN A 169 21.20 -17.66 -12.01
CA GLN A 169 21.34 -18.17 -10.65
C GLN A 169 20.13 -17.84 -9.79
N VAL A 170 19.75 -16.57 -9.73
CA VAL A 170 18.68 -16.12 -8.84
C VAL A 170 17.82 -15.05 -9.49
N LEU A 171 16.51 -15.19 -9.30
CA LEU A 171 15.49 -14.25 -9.73
C LEU A 171 14.63 -13.85 -8.54
N ILE A 172 14.55 -12.56 -8.23
CA ILE A 172 13.62 -12.04 -7.22
C ILE A 172 12.60 -11.20 -7.95
N ILE A 173 11.32 -11.40 -7.68
CA ILE A 173 10.22 -10.65 -8.28
C ILE A 173 9.34 -10.15 -7.14
N VAL A 174 9.13 -8.83 -7.11
CA VAL A 174 8.12 -8.17 -6.30
C VAL A 174 7.02 -7.71 -7.25
N MET A 175 5.79 -8.13 -6.99
CA MET A 175 4.64 -7.79 -7.83
C MET A 175 3.38 -7.61 -6.99
N ASP A 176 2.53 -6.67 -7.38
CA ASP A 176 1.21 -6.48 -6.80
C ASP A 176 0.22 -7.54 -7.28
N GLU A 177 0.16 -7.78 -8.60
CA GLU A 177 -0.75 -8.73 -9.22
C GLU A 177 0.02 -9.62 -10.18
N PHE A 178 -0.11 -10.94 -10.04
CA PHE A 178 0.57 -11.87 -10.93
C PHE A 178 -0.39 -12.91 -11.53
N THR A 179 -0.82 -12.64 -12.75
CA THR A 179 -1.75 -13.46 -13.53
C THR A 179 -1.30 -13.73 -14.99
N ASP A 180 -0.15 -13.19 -15.41
CA ASP A 180 0.39 -13.43 -16.76
C ASP A 180 1.03 -14.83 -16.87
N ILE A 181 0.24 -15.78 -17.39
CA ILE A 181 0.63 -17.16 -17.62
C ILE A 181 1.91 -17.28 -18.45
N VAL A 182 2.12 -16.40 -19.44
CA VAL A 182 3.29 -16.50 -20.33
C VAL A 182 4.58 -16.17 -19.58
N ILE A 183 4.55 -15.12 -18.74
CA ILE A 183 5.68 -14.79 -17.87
C ILE A 183 5.91 -15.90 -16.85
N PHE A 184 4.84 -16.46 -16.29
CA PHE A 184 4.95 -17.56 -15.34
C PHE A 184 5.56 -18.82 -15.97
N CYS A 185 5.24 -19.14 -17.22
CA CYS A 185 5.90 -20.22 -17.98
C CYS A 185 7.41 -19.97 -18.16
N ASP A 186 7.83 -18.73 -18.44
CA ASP A 186 9.26 -18.39 -18.54
C ASP A 186 9.98 -18.57 -17.18
N ILE A 187 9.28 -18.30 -16.07
CA ILE A 187 9.77 -18.53 -14.71
C ILE A 187 9.88 -20.02 -14.41
N LEU A 188 8.86 -20.82 -14.74
CA LEU A 188 8.91 -22.27 -14.59
C LEU A 188 10.07 -22.87 -15.39
N GLU A 189 10.29 -22.40 -16.61
CA GLU A 189 11.44 -22.81 -17.42
C GLU A 189 12.78 -22.42 -16.75
N ALA A 190 12.86 -21.23 -16.16
CA ALA A 190 14.03 -20.82 -15.40
C ALA A 190 14.30 -21.73 -14.20
N ALA A 191 13.27 -21.97 -13.39
CA ALA A 191 13.38 -22.71 -12.14
C ALA A 191 13.64 -24.20 -12.38
N HIS A 192 12.86 -24.83 -13.26
CA HIS A 192 12.87 -26.27 -13.44
C HIS A 192 13.95 -26.74 -14.43
N LYS A 193 14.13 -26.07 -15.58
CA LYS A 193 15.11 -26.52 -16.59
C LYS A 193 16.52 -26.00 -16.35
N ARG A 194 16.63 -24.82 -15.74
CA ARG A 194 17.92 -24.11 -15.56
C ARG A 194 18.37 -24.03 -14.11
N ASN A 195 17.60 -24.59 -13.17
CA ASN A 195 17.87 -24.57 -11.73
C ASN A 195 18.11 -23.15 -11.17
N VAL A 196 17.37 -22.17 -11.68
CA VAL A 196 17.38 -20.80 -11.16
C VAL A 196 16.52 -20.75 -9.90
N PHE A 197 17.06 -20.21 -8.79
CA PHE A 197 16.25 -19.97 -7.60
C PHE A 197 15.35 -18.74 -7.78
N VAL A 198 14.05 -18.92 -7.66
CA VAL A 198 13.07 -17.85 -7.88
C VAL A 198 12.39 -17.49 -6.57
N TYR A 199 12.36 -16.21 -6.23
CA TYR A 199 11.63 -15.66 -5.09
C TYR A 199 10.51 -14.76 -5.59
N LEU A 200 9.26 -15.15 -5.34
CA LEU A 200 8.07 -14.38 -5.69
C LEU A 200 7.51 -13.75 -4.42
N LEU A 201 7.59 -12.43 -4.32
CA LEU A 201 7.01 -11.62 -3.26
C LEU A 201 5.75 -10.96 -3.82
N LEU A 202 4.60 -11.49 -3.44
CA LEU A 202 3.30 -11.12 -3.99
C LEU A 202 2.46 -10.37 -2.96
N GLU A 203 1.73 -9.35 -3.39
CA GLU A 203 0.81 -8.63 -2.51
C GLU A 203 -0.28 -9.59 -1.97
N HIS A 204 -0.49 -9.54 -0.65
CA HIS A 204 -1.30 -10.51 0.07
C HIS A 204 -2.77 -10.53 -0.39
N SER A 205 -3.39 -9.37 -0.60
CA SER A 205 -4.81 -9.29 -1.00
C SER A 205 -5.07 -9.92 -2.38
N LYS A 206 -4.05 -9.97 -3.24
CA LYS A 206 -4.12 -10.50 -4.61
C LYS A 206 -3.53 -11.90 -4.77
N LEU A 207 -3.03 -12.51 -3.69
CA LEU A 207 -2.43 -13.85 -3.74
C LEU A 207 -3.40 -14.90 -4.29
N LYS A 208 -4.70 -14.74 -4.02
CA LYS A 208 -5.75 -15.66 -4.50
C LYS A 208 -5.76 -15.78 -6.03
N LEU A 209 -5.55 -14.67 -6.75
CA LEU A 209 -5.51 -14.67 -8.21
C LEU A 209 -4.34 -15.50 -8.76
N PHE A 210 -3.20 -15.45 -8.08
CA PHE A 210 -2.04 -16.26 -8.40
C PHE A 210 -2.30 -17.75 -8.15
N THR A 211 -2.92 -18.09 -7.01
CA THR A 211 -3.31 -19.49 -6.72
C THR A 211 -4.26 -20.05 -7.77
N GLU A 212 -5.29 -19.29 -8.16
CA GLU A 212 -6.22 -19.68 -9.23
C GLU A 212 -5.50 -19.92 -10.56
N MET A 213 -4.51 -19.08 -10.89
CA MET A 213 -3.66 -19.30 -12.07
C MET A 213 -2.85 -20.60 -11.98
N CYS A 214 -2.24 -20.88 -10.83
CA CYS A 214 -1.49 -22.12 -10.61
C CYS A 214 -2.39 -23.36 -10.72
N ASP A 215 -3.60 -23.31 -10.16
CA ASP A 215 -4.58 -24.39 -10.23
C ASP A 215 -4.99 -24.69 -11.67
N MET A 216 -5.20 -23.64 -12.49
CA MET A 216 -5.51 -23.80 -13.91
C MET A 216 -4.38 -24.47 -14.70
N LEU A 217 -3.13 -24.30 -14.27
CA LEU A 217 -1.95 -24.87 -14.93
C LEU A 217 -1.63 -26.30 -14.49
N GLN A 218 -2.34 -26.84 -13.49
CA GLN A 218 -2.16 -28.21 -12.98
C GLN A 218 -0.70 -28.52 -12.63
N LEU A 219 -0.05 -27.63 -11.88
CA LEU A 219 1.36 -27.77 -11.52
C LEU A 219 1.55 -28.88 -10.48
N GLU A 220 2.56 -29.71 -10.70
CA GLU A 220 3.07 -30.67 -9.72
C GLU A 220 4.15 -30.02 -8.82
N ASP A 221 4.34 -30.53 -7.60
CA ASP A 221 5.33 -30.01 -6.65
C ASP A 221 6.75 -29.95 -7.23
N ILE A 222 7.10 -30.87 -8.14
CA ILE A 222 8.39 -30.92 -8.84
C ILE A 222 8.67 -29.68 -9.70
N HIS A 223 7.62 -28.96 -10.12
CA HIS A 223 7.76 -27.74 -10.92
C HIS A 223 8.03 -26.51 -10.05
N LEU A 224 7.79 -26.62 -8.73
CA LEU A 224 7.90 -25.53 -7.78
C LEU A 224 9.11 -25.67 -6.83
N GLU A 225 9.92 -26.73 -6.96
CA GLU A 225 11.06 -27.01 -6.06
C GLU A 225 12.02 -25.81 -5.89
N ASN A 226 12.24 -25.05 -6.97
CA ASN A 226 13.12 -23.87 -6.97
C ASN A 226 12.34 -22.53 -6.96
N ILE A 227 11.02 -22.55 -6.68
CA ILE A 227 10.17 -21.36 -6.64
C ILE A 227 9.63 -21.15 -5.22
N PHE A 228 10.04 -20.04 -4.60
CA PHE A 228 9.63 -19.66 -3.26
C PHE A 228 8.66 -18.50 -3.32
N VAL A 229 7.38 -18.78 -3.04
CA VAL A 229 6.34 -17.75 -3.00
C VAL A 229 6.11 -17.29 -1.57
N ARG A 230 6.10 -15.97 -1.35
CA ARG A 230 5.76 -15.34 -0.07
C ARG A 230 4.81 -14.16 -0.30
N SER A 231 3.85 -14.00 0.60
CA SER A 231 2.99 -12.83 0.58
C SER A 231 3.63 -11.67 1.34
N ILE A 232 3.50 -10.46 0.81
CA ILE A 232 3.87 -9.20 1.46
C ILE A 232 2.62 -8.38 1.74
N MET A 233 2.62 -7.67 2.87
CA MET A 233 1.57 -6.74 3.26
C MET A 233 2.16 -5.35 3.41
N GLY A 234 1.41 -4.30 3.07
CA GLY A 234 1.83 -2.94 3.36
C GLY A 234 1.72 -2.60 4.85
N GLU A 235 2.13 -1.39 5.19
CA GLU A 235 2.11 -0.91 6.57
C GLU A 235 0.69 -0.93 7.16
N VAL A 236 0.58 -1.32 8.44
CA VAL A 236 -0.70 -1.38 9.14
C VAL A 236 -1.03 0.00 9.70
N TYR A 237 -2.13 0.58 9.25
CA TYR A 237 -2.72 1.75 9.87
C TYR A 237 -3.60 1.32 11.05
N CYS A 238 -3.46 2.01 12.19
CA CYS A 238 -4.30 1.82 13.37
C CYS A 238 -5.09 3.09 13.65
N ALA A 239 -6.41 3.01 13.50
CA ALA A 239 -7.30 4.12 13.79
C ALA A 239 -7.46 4.35 15.29
N LYS A 240 -7.90 5.55 15.67
CA LYS A 240 -8.23 5.87 17.06
C LYS A 240 -9.33 4.97 17.65
N SER A 241 -10.26 4.50 16.82
CA SER A 241 -11.30 3.55 17.21
C SER A 241 -10.81 2.11 17.42
N GLY A 242 -9.52 1.84 17.15
CA GLY A 242 -8.92 0.51 17.22
C GLY A 242 -9.07 -0.31 15.94
N LYS A 243 -9.81 0.20 14.94
CA LYS A 243 -9.88 -0.37 13.59
C LYS A 243 -8.51 -0.38 12.93
N LYS A 244 -8.22 -1.44 12.17
CA LYS A 244 -6.94 -1.59 11.47
C LYS A 244 -7.17 -1.98 10.02
N PHE A 245 -6.26 -1.52 9.16
CA PHE A 245 -6.15 -2.01 7.79
C PHE A 245 -4.67 -1.99 7.37
N SER A 246 -4.29 -2.84 6.43
CA SER A 246 -2.96 -2.82 5.82
C SER A 246 -2.98 -2.01 4.54
N GLY A 247 -1.95 -1.20 4.30
CA GLY A 247 -1.78 -0.50 3.03
C GLY A 247 -1.54 -1.46 1.86
N LEU A 248 -1.86 -1.01 0.65
CA LEU A 248 -1.52 -1.74 -0.58
C LEU A 248 -0.02 -1.63 -0.86
N ASN A 249 0.61 -2.74 -1.23
CA ASN A 249 1.92 -2.71 -1.86
C ASN A 249 1.76 -2.70 -3.39
N GLN A 250 2.14 -1.60 -4.01
CA GLN A 250 2.08 -1.40 -5.48
C GLN A 250 3.46 -1.42 -6.13
N GLU A 251 4.50 -1.79 -5.39
CA GLU A 251 5.86 -1.88 -5.91
C GLU A 251 5.98 -3.06 -6.88
N LYS A 252 6.63 -2.80 -8.01
CA LYS A 252 6.85 -3.82 -9.05
C LYS A 252 8.27 -3.73 -9.54
N PHE A 253 9.06 -4.74 -9.22
CA PHE A 253 10.40 -4.85 -9.73
C PHE A 253 10.86 -6.30 -9.74
N LEU A 254 11.86 -6.56 -10.56
CA LEU A 254 12.56 -7.83 -10.58
C LEU A 254 14.06 -7.61 -10.51
N ILE A 255 14.75 -8.49 -9.81
CA ILE A 255 16.19 -8.51 -9.62
C ILE A 255 16.72 -9.82 -10.20
N SER A 256 17.65 -9.71 -11.14
CA SER A 256 18.28 -10.85 -11.80
C SER A 256 19.76 -10.93 -11.42
N ASP A 257 20.19 -12.09 -10.91
CA ASP A 257 21.57 -12.44 -10.59
C ASP A 257 22.32 -11.40 -9.74
N TRP A 258 21.61 -10.66 -8.89
CA TRP A 258 22.14 -9.53 -8.12
C TRP A 258 22.83 -8.45 -8.96
N ARG A 259 22.56 -8.41 -10.26
CA ARG A 259 23.29 -7.58 -11.22
C ARG A 259 22.42 -6.55 -11.90
N PHE A 260 21.16 -6.90 -12.13
CA PHE A 260 20.25 -6.08 -12.90
C PHE A 260 18.90 -6.00 -12.21
N VAL A 261 18.29 -4.81 -12.27
CA VAL A 261 16.96 -4.54 -11.73
C VAL A 261 16.10 -3.95 -12.85
N LEU A 262 14.92 -4.53 -13.09
CA LEU A 262 13.84 -3.84 -13.82
C LEU A 262 12.80 -3.40 -12.81
N ALA A 263 12.53 -2.11 -12.77
CA ALA A 263 11.44 -1.53 -12.00
C ALA A 263 10.55 -0.73 -12.96
N GLY A 264 9.24 -0.78 -12.74
CA GLY A 264 8.32 -0.06 -13.61
C GLY A 264 6.85 -0.33 -13.32
N SER A 265 5.99 0.13 -14.21
CA SER A 265 4.54 0.06 -14.07
C SER A 265 3.91 -1.01 -14.98
N TYR A 266 4.65 -2.07 -15.31
CA TYR A 266 4.10 -3.18 -16.09
C TYR A 266 2.90 -3.79 -15.36
N ARG A 267 1.88 -4.16 -16.12
CA ARG A 267 0.67 -4.82 -15.65
C ARG A 267 0.54 -6.15 -16.36
#